data_AF-X0UQG7-F1
#
_entry.id   AF-X0UQG7-F1
#
_cell.length_a   1.000
_cell.length_b   1.000
_cell.length_c   1.000
_cell.angle_alpha   90.00
_cell.angle_beta   90.00
_cell.angle_gamma   90.00
#
_symmetry.space_group_name_H-M   'P 1'
#
loop_
_entity.id
_entity.type
_entity.pdbx_description
1 polymer ?
#
loop_
_entity_poly.entity_id
_entity_poly.type
_entity_poly.pdbx_seq_one_letter_code
_entity_poly.pdbx_strand_id
1 'polypeptide(L)'
;DEERPPVPHWIPYGETHQESLLLDRAKKYPLLVISNHPRWRVHAQLDDINWFHEIETCKVRGPDGYLYEPVWLHPTEAEKRGIENGDIVKIYNERGVVLCGTYITERIMPGVAYVDHGARYDPIVPGELDRGGAINTITPHKGTSRNCRGGMVVSGFLVEVEHVNLDELRKQYPEAFNRPYHQASGLDFNRVLIGGEQE
;
A
#
# COMPACT_ATOMS: atom_id res chain seq x y z
N ASP A 1 -30.59 -2.79 -9.89
CA ASP A 1 -29.23 -2.63 -9.34
C ASP A 1 -29.45 -2.31 -7.88
N GLU A 2 -29.41 -3.34 -7.03
CA GLU A 2 -29.79 -3.21 -5.62
C GLU A 2 -28.82 -2.30 -4.85
N GLU A 3 -27.57 -2.23 -5.30
CA GLU A 3 -26.51 -1.39 -4.70
C GLU A 3 -26.51 0.05 -5.24
N ARG A 4 -27.30 0.34 -6.29
CA ARG A 4 -27.44 1.68 -6.88
C ARG A 4 -28.90 1.96 -7.27
N PRO A 5 -29.79 2.13 -6.27
CA PRO A 5 -31.20 2.40 -6.50
C PRO A 5 -31.43 3.85 -6.96
N PRO A 6 -32.63 4.17 -7.50
CA PRO A 6 -32.94 5.51 -8.01
C PRO A 6 -32.93 6.63 -6.96
N VAL A 7 -33.15 6.28 -5.68
CA VAL A 7 -33.18 7.24 -4.56
C VAL A 7 -31.98 6.99 -3.65
N PRO A 8 -31.15 8.01 -3.37
CA PRO A 8 -30.01 7.86 -2.46
C PRO A 8 -30.45 7.44 -1.06
N HIS A 9 -29.80 6.41 -0.53
CA HIS A 9 -29.89 6.02 0.87
C HIS A 9 -28.65 5.22 1.26
N TRP A 10 -28.52 4.94 2.55
CA TRP A 10 -27.41 4.17 3.09
C TRP A 10 -27.52 2.69 2.71
N ILE A 11 -26.52 2.18 1.99
CA ILE A 11 -26.41 0.77 1.58
C ILE A 11 -25.13 0.21 2.19
N PRO A 12 -25.20 -0.46 3.36
CA PRO A 12 -24.01 -0.95 4.06
C PRO A 12 -23.42 -2.24 3.47
N TYR A 13 -24.18 -2.98 2.68
CA TYR A 13 -23.84 -4.32 2.20
C TYR A 13 -24.38 -4.57 0.80
N GLY A 14 -23.70 -5.43 0.06
CA GLY A 14 -24.13 -5.88 -1.26
C GLY A 14 -23.14 -6.84 -1.91
N GLU A 15 -23.43 -7.28 -3.13
CA GLU A 15 -22.56 -8.17 -3.92
C GLU A 15 -21.14 -7.62 -4.12
N THR A 16 -20.99 -6.32 -4.33
CA THR A 16 -19.73 -5.60 -4.50
C THR A 16 -19.29 -4.84 -3.23
N HIS A 17 -20.21 -4.48 -2.34
CA HIS A 17 -19.89 -3.75 -1.08
C HIS A 17 -19.42 -4.70 0.03
N GLN A 18 -18.20 -5.23 -0.12
CA GLN A 18 -17.58 -6.23 0.78
C GLN A 18 -16.47 -5.66 1.69
N GLU A 19 -16.32 -4.34 1.71
CA GLU A 19 -15.25 -3.60 2.39
C GLU A 19 -15.75 -2.85 3.64
N SER A 20 -16.98 -3.12 4.07
CA SER A 20 -17.57 -2.49 5.26
C SER A 20 -17.00 -3.06 6.56
N LEU A 21 -16.70 -2.19 7.52
CA LEU A 21 -16.30 -2.57 8.89
C LEU A 21 -17.38 -3.36 9.64
N LEU A 22 -18.63 -3.35 9.14
CA LEU A 22 -19.74 -4.08 9.73
C LEU A 22 -19.79 -5.56 9.31
N LEU A 23 -18.98 -5.96 8.33
CA LEU A 23 -18.90 -7.35 7.87
C LEU A 23 -17.94 -8.18 8.71
N ASP A 24 -18.14 -9.49 8.74
CA ASP A 24 -17.23 -10.42 9.43
C ASP A 24 -15.78 -10.35 8.92
N ARG A 25 -15.58 -9.91 7.67
CA ARG A 25 -14.24 -9.69 7.09
C ARG A 25 -13.42 -8.67 7.90
N ALA A 26 -14.08 -7.69 8.52
CA ALA A 26 -13.43 -6.70 9.38
C ALA A 26 -12.82 -7.32 10.65
N LYS A 27 -13.26 -8.51 11.06
CA LYS A 27 -12.62 -9.23 12.19
C LYS A 27 -11.22 -9.73 11.84
N LYS A 28 -10.95 -10.00 10.55
CA LYS A 28 -9.63 -10.41 10.04
C LYS A 28 -8.81 -9.21 9.58
N TYR A 29 -9.48 -8.19 9.05
CA TYR A 29 -8.88 -7.02 8.44
C TYR A 29 -9.55 -5.76 9.03
N PRO A 30 -9.15 -5.32 10.23
CA PRO A 30 -9.87 -4.31 10.99
C PRO A 30 -9.58 -2.86 10.56
N LEU A 31 -8.59 -2.65 9.69
CA LEU A 31 -8.19 -1.32 9.25
C LEU A 31 -8.78 -0.98 7.88
N LEU A 32 -9.25 0.25 7.71
CA LEU A 32 -9.62 0.78 6.40
C LEU A 32 -8.44 1.51 5.76
N VAL A 33 -8.09 1.11 4.54
CA VAL A 33 -7.13 1.84 3.72
C VAL A 33 -7.78 3.08 3.16
N ILE A 34 -7.11 4.21 3.34
CA ILE A 34 -7.40 5.44 2.59
C ILE A 34 -6.23 5.72 1.67
N SER A 35 -6.50 5.68 0.37
CA SER A 35 -5.50 5.99 -0.65
C SER A 35 -5.86 7.24 -1.44
N ASN A 36 -5.31 8.36 -0.98
CA ASN A 36 -5.52 9.66 -1.60
C ASN A 36 -4.42 9.98 -2.61
N HIS A 37 -4.57 11.12 -3.27
CA HIS A 37 -3.54 11.66 -4.14
C HIS A 37 -2.32 12.10 -3.33
N PRO A 38 -1.11 11.69 -3.74
CA PRO A 38 0.10 12.02 -3.02
C PRO A 38 0.35 13.53 -2.99
N ARG A 39 0.95 13.98 -1.88
CA ARG A 39 1.33 15.39 -1.73
C ARG A 39 2.56 15.76 -2.56
N TRP A 40 3.52 14.86 -2.67
CA TRP A 40 4.89 15.13 -3.15
C TRP A 40 5.17 14.66 -4.58
N ARG A 41 4.16 14.11 -5.26
CA ARG A 41 4.25 13.61 -6.63
C ARG A 41 2.89 13.74 -7.33
N VAL A 42 2.85 13.52 -8.63
CA VAL A 42 1.59 13.54 -9.42
C VAL A 42 1.34 12.15 -9.95
N HIS A 43 0.44 11.41 -9.28
CA HIS A 43 0.31 9.96 -9.47
C HIS A 43 1.67 9.28 -9.27
N ALA A 44 2.22 8.60 -10.29
CA ALA A 44 3.57 8.01 -10.26
C ALA A 44 4.66 8.91 -10.87
N GLN A 45 4.27 10.05 -11.45
CA GLN A 45 5.22 11.01 -11.99
C GLN A 45 5.90 11.73 -10.84
N LEU A 46 7.22 11.90 -10.92
CA LEU A 46 8.07 12.53 -9.91
C LEU A 46 8.30 11.72 -8.63
N ASP A 47 7.92 10.43 -8.59
CA ASP A 47 8.25 9.50 -7.48
C ASP A 47 9.75 9.11 -7.42
N ASP A 48 10.59 9.67 -8.30
CA ASP A 48 12.04 9.48 -8.37
C ASP A 48 12.84 10.77 -8.18
N ILE A 49 12.19 11.83 -7.70
CA ILE A 49 12.89 13.09 -7.40
C ILE A 49 13.57 12.98 -6.04
N ASN A 50 14.90 12.82 -6.07
CA ASN A 50 15.75 12.63 -4.88
C ASN A 50 15.47 13.62 -3.76
N TRP A 51 15.23 14.89 -4.09
CA TRP A 51 15.01 15.97 -3.13
C TRP A 51 13.76 15.74 -2.27
N PHE A 52 12.73 15.08 -2.82
CA PHE A 52 11.50 14.79 -2.07
C PHE A 52 11.66 13.56 -1.17
N HIS A 53 12.57 12.65 -1.49
CA HIS A 53 12.84 11.46 -0.66
C HIS A 53 13.47 11.77 0.69
N GLU A 54 13.96 13.00 0.90
CA GLU A 54 14.42 13.48 2.21
C GLU A 54 13.26 13.83 3.15
N ILE A 55 12.03 13.92 2.64
CA ILE A 55 10.83 14.24 3.40
C ILE A 55 10.22 12.94 3.92
N GLU A 56 10.12 12.78 5.23
CA GLU A 56 9.60 11.56 5.89
C GLU A 56 8.18 11.17 5.44
N THR A 57 7.36 12.15 5.08
CA THR A 57 6.01 11.94 4.57
C THR A 57 5.95 11.57 3.08
N CYS A 58 7.09 11.61 2.37
CA CYS A 58 7.21 11.17 0.99
C CYS A 58 7.72 9.73 0.91
N LYS A 59 8.82 9.41 1.61
CA LYS A 59 9.38 8.06 1.70
C LYS A 59 9.97 7.84 3.09
N VAL A 60 9.86 6.61 3.58
CA VAL A 60 10.50 6.16 4.81
C VAL A 60 11.67 5.26 4.44
N ARG A 61 12.86 5.59 4.93
CA ARG A 61 14.07 4.79 4.66
C ARG A 61 14.12 3.59 5.61
N GLY A 62 14.05 2.39 5.05
CA GLY A 62 14.21 1.15 5.79
C GLY A 62 15.66 0.84 6.16
N PRO A 63 15.88 -0.14 7.05
CA PRO A 63 17.22 -0.54 7.50
C PRO A 63 18.07 -1.18 6.39
N ASP A 64 17.43 -1.67 5.32
CA ASP A 64 18.07 -2.17 4.10
C ASP A 64 18.49 -1.05 3.13
N GLY A 65 18.22 0.22 3.47
CA GLY A 65 18.51 1.38 2.64
C GLY A 65 17.47 1.64 1.55
N TYR A 66 16.39 0.85 1.48
CA TYR A 66 15.31 1.04 0.53
C TYR A 66 14.33 2.12 1.01
N LEU A 67 13.81 2.91 0.07
CA LEU A 67 12.83 3.97 0.31
C LEU A 67 11.42 3.41 0.13
N TYR A 68 10.78 3.07 1.25
CA TYR A 68 9.43 2.52 1.29
C TYR A 68 8.38 3.63 1.23
N GLU A 69 7.23 3.31 0.63
CA GLU A 69 6.07 4.19 0.70
C GLU A 69 5.58 4.31 2.15
N PRO A 70 5.29 5.52 2.65
CA PRO A 70 4.82 5.70 4.02
C PRO A 70 3.40 5.17 4.21
N VAL A 71 3.19 4.39 5.27
CA VAL A 71 1.87 4.09 5.83
C VAL A 71 1.66 4.89 7.10
N TRP A 72 0.63 5.71 7.10
CA TRP A 72 0.33 6.55 8.25
C TRP A 72 -0.64 5.82 9.17
N LEU A 73 -0.26 5.71 10.43
CA LEU A 73 -1.03 5.01 11.45
C LEU A 73 -1.24 5.92 12.66
N HIS A 74 -2.40 5.79 13.29
CA HIS A 74 -2.64 6.41 14.58
C HIS A 74 -1.79 5.73 15.67
N PRO A 75 -1.27 6.45 16.68
CA PRO A 75 -0.45 5.87 17.75
C PRO A 75 -1.09 4.66 18.44
N THR A 76 -2.40 4.69 18.68
CA THR A 76 -3.11 3.55 19.31
C THR A 76 -3.16 2.30 18.44
N GLU A 77 -3.16 2.45 17.12
CA GLU A 77 -3.14 1.29 16.21
C GLU A 77 -1.75 0.69 16.09
N ALA A 78 -0.72 1.54 16.17
CA ALA A 78 0.67 1.13 16.20
C ALA A 78 1.00 0.40 17.52
N GLU A 79 0.57 0.95 18.67
CA GLU A 79 0.77 0.36 20.00
C GLU A 79 0.15 -1.04 20.12
N LYS A 80 -1.10 -1.22 19.64
CA LYS A 80 -1.78 -2.52 19.60
C LYS A 80 -1.00 -3.61 18.87
N ARG A 81 -0.14 -3.21 17.93
CA ARG A 81 0.64 -4.10 17.06
C ARG A 81 2.13 -4.12 17.40
N GLY A 82 2.56 -3.36 18.41
CA GLY A 82 3.98 -3.20 18.75
C GLY A 82 4.81 -2.61 17.62
N ILE A 83 4.23 -1.67 16.87
CA ILE A 83 4.88 -1.01 15.73
C ILE A 83 5.38 0.37 16.18
N GLU A 84 6.62 0.70 15.83
CA GLU A 84 7.23 1.99 16.06
C GLU A 84 7.34 2.80 14.75
N ASN A 85 7.72 4.07 14.86
CA ASN A 85 7.85 4.96 13.71
C ASN A 85 9.13 4.62 12.94
N GLY A 86 9.01 4.44 11.61
CA GLY A 86 10.13 4.02 10.76
C GLY A 86 10.27 2.51 10.56
N ASP A 87 9.50 1.70 11.29
CA ASP A 87 9.42 0.26 11.09
C ASP A 87 8.89 -0.07 9.69
N ILE A 88 9.35 -1.18 9.15
CA ILE A 88 8.79 -1.71 7.91
C ILE A 88 7.70 -2.71 8.28
N VAL A 89 6.53 -2.52 7.67
CA VAL A 89 5.35 -3.32 7.94
C VAL A 89 4.80 -3.88 6.64
N LYS A 90 4.08 -4.98 6.75
CA LYS A 90 3.25 -5.51 5.66
C LYS A 90 1.81 -5.04 5.86
N ILE A 91 1.24 -4.47 4.82
CA ILE A 91 -0.19 -4.18 4.69
C ILE A 91 -0.76 -5.26 3.79
N TYR A 92 -1.77 -5.98 4.25
CA TYR A 92 -2.24 -7.15 3.51
C TYR A 92 -3.73 -7.41 3.68
N ASN A 93 -4.24 -8.18 2.72
CA ASN A 93 -5.53 -8.85 2.79
C ASN A 93 -5.45 -10.17 2.00
N GLU A 94 -6.58 -10.78 1.66
CA GLU A 94 -6.59 -12.04 0.91
C GLU A 94 -6.05 -11.93 -0.53
N ARG A 95 -5.84 -10.71 -1.04
CA ARG A 95 -5.45 -10.42 -2.43
C ARG A 95 -3.95 -10.29 -2.59
N GLY A 96 -3.22 -10.02 -1.51
CA GLY A 96 -1.78 -9.86 -1.54
C GLY A 96 -1.26 -9.01 -0.39
N VAL A 97 0.00 -8.60 -0.54
CA VAL A 97 0.80 -7.92 0.47
C VAL A 97 1.57 -6.76 -0.15
N VAL A 98 1.60 -5.64 0.56
CA VAL A 98 2.39 -4.45 0.21
C VAL A 98 3.25 -4.06 1.41
N LEU A 99 4.56 -3.91 1.21
CA LEU A 99 5.45 -3.40 2.25
C LEU A 99 5.46 -1.87 2.25
N CYS A 100 5.35 -1.30 3.44
CA CYS A 100 5.35 0.13 3.68
C CYS A 100 6.23 0.46 4.89
N GLY A 101 6.77 1.67 4.94
CA GLY A 101 7.44 2.19 6.14
C GLY A 101 6.46 3.00 6.99
N THR A 102 6.51 2.86 8.30
CA THR A 102 5.49 3.45 9.18
C THR A 102 5.75 4.92 9.45
N TYR A 103 4.68 5.71 9.41
CA TYR A 103 4.65 7.10 9.84
C TYR A 103 3.56 7.28 10.91
N ILE A 104 3.95 7.34 12.18
CA ILE A 104 2.99 7.39 13.30
C ILE A 104 2.58 8.84 13.55
N THR A 105 1.27 9.11 13.51
CA THR A 105 0.75 10.46 13.75
C THR A 105 -0.70 10.48 14.24
N GLU A 106 -1.03 11.42 15.11
CA GLU A 106 -2.41 11.68 15.57
C GLU A 106 -3.29 12.35 14.51
N ARG A 107 -2.74 12.66 13.32
CA ARG A 107 -3.49 13.26 12.20
C ARG A 107 -4.40 12.26 11.47
N ILE A 108 -4.24 10.96 11.73
CA ILE A 108 -5.05 9.89 11.13
C ILE A 108 -5.97 9.32 12.20
N MET A 109 -7.21 8.98 11.84
CA MET A 109 -8.14 8.38 12.80
C MET A 109 -7.70 6.96 13.21
N PRO A 110 -7.97 6.51 14.46
CA PRO A 110 -7.88 5.11 14.81
C PRO A 110 -8.69 4.23 13.84
N GLY A 111 -8.17 3.05 13.49
CA GLY A 111 -8.80 2.14 12.54
C GLY A 111 -8.54 2.46 11.06
N VAL A 112 -7.68 3.43 10.75
CA VAL A 112 -7.33 3.81 9.38
C VAL A 112 -5.83 3.58 9.13
N ALA A 113 -5.53 3.01 7.96
CA ALA A 113 -4.18 2.97 7.40
C ALA A 113 -4.15 3.85 6.15
N TYR A 114 -3.42 4.96 6.20
CA TYR A 114 -3.36 5.88 5.06
C TYR A 114 -2.10 5.64 4.25
N VAL A 115 -2.24 5.44 2.93
CA VAL A 115 -1.12 5.22 2.00
C VAL A 115 -1.41 5.98 0.71
N ASP A 116 -0.53 6.89 0.32
CA ASP A 116 -0.69 7.63 -0.92
C ASP A 116 -0.68 6.68 -2.14
N HIS A 117 -1.55 6.93 -3.12
CA HIS A 117 -1.48 6.17 -4.37
C HIS A 117 -0.29 6.61 -5.23
N GLY A 118 0.02 5.82 -6.26
CA GLY A 118 0.99 6.20 -7.29
C GLY A 118 2.45 5.87 -6.95
N ALA A 119 2.72 5.19 -5.85
CA ALA A 119 4.04 4.60 -5.62
C ALA A 119 4.42 3.65 -6.76
N ARG A 120 5.69 3.68 -7.17
CA ARG A 120 6.21 2.79 -8.22
C ARG A 120 6.21 1.34 -7.75
N TYR A 121 5.76 0.44 -8.63
CA TYR A 121 5.66 -1.00 -8.35
C TYR A 121 7.04 -1.68 -8.36
N ASP A 122 7.38 -2.42 -7.29
CA ASP A 122 8.57 -3.27 -7.21
C ASP A 122 8.23 -4.61 -6.56
N PRO A 123 7.75 -5.58 -7.35
CA PRO A 123 7.32 -6.86 -6.81
C PRO A 123 8.48 -7.72 -6.36
N ILE A 124 8.42 -8.20 -5.12
CA ILE A 124 9.22 -9.34 -4.68
C ILE A 124 8.65 -10.61 -5.34
N VAL A 125 7.33 -10.79 -5.24
CA VAL A 125 6.58 -11.84 -5.93
C VAL A 125 5.47 -11.18 -6.76
N PRO A 126 5.55 -11.22 -8.11
CA PRO A 126 4.53 -10.59 -8.96
C PRO A 126 3.12 -11.05 -8.62
N GLY A 127 2.22 -10.08 -8.41
CA GLY A 127 0.82 -10.34 -8.04
C GLY A 127 0.56 -10.71 -6.57
N GLU A 128 1.59 -10.94 -5.75
CA GLU A 128 1.40 -11.39 -4.35
C GLU A 128 2.08 -10.47 -3.34
N LEU A 129 3.32 -10.05 -3.59
CA LEU A 129 4.14 -9.29 -2.64
C LEU A 129 4.86 -8.15 -3.35
N ASP A 130 4.49 -6.92 -3.02
CA ASP A 130 5.12 -5.70 -3.48
C ASP A 130 5.89 -5.01 -2.36
N ARG A 131 7.10 -4.52 -2.66
CA ARG A 131 7.85 -3.65 -1.74
C ARG A 131 7.93 -2.21 -2.20
N GLY A 132 7.41 -1.91 -3.39
CA GLY A 132 7.34 -0.55 -3.93
C GLY A 132 6.37 0.36 -3.18
N GLY A 133 5.33 -0.22 -2.57
CA GLY A 133 4.27 0.52 -1.90
C GLY A 133 3.05 0.76 -2.79
N ALA A 134 2.93 0.04 -3.90
CA ALA A 134 1.83 0.14 -4.85
C ALA A 134 0.55 -0.46 -4.25
N ILE A 135 -0.12 0.31 -3.39
CA ILE A 135 -1.28 -0.12 -2.60
C ILE A 135 -2.47 -0.63 -3.45
N ASN A 136 -2.51 -0.24 -4.73
CA ASN A 136 -3.52 -0.70 -5.69
C ASN A 136 -3.45 -2.20 -6.00
N THR A 137 -2.33 -2.88 -5.70
CA THR A 137 -2.21 -4.34 -5.91
C THR A 137 -3.16 -5.15 -5.04
N ILE A 138 -3.65 -4.58 -3.92
CA ILE A 138 -4.54 -5.25 -2.97
C ILE A 138 -5.96 -4.63 -2.90
N THR A 139 -6.31 -3.80 -3.88
CA THR A 139 -7.64 -3.19 -4.01
C THR A 139 -8.70 -4.20 -4.47
N PRO A 140 -9.98 -3.98 -4.16
CA PRO A 140 -11.06 -4.84 -4.64
C PRO A 140 -11.19 -4.76 -6.17
N HIS A 141 -11.32 -5.93 -6.81
CA HIS A 141 -11.56 -6.01 -8.27
C HIS A 141 -13.01 -5.68 -8.66
N LYS A 142 -13.94 -5.76 -7.70
CA LYS A 142 -15.34 -5.41 -7.93
C LYS A 142 -15.51 -3.90 -7.89
N GLY A 143 -16.23 -3.35 -8.87
CA GLY A 143 -16.54 -1.93 -8.94
C GLY A 143 -17.68 -1.50 -8.01
N THR A 144 -18.13 -0.25 -8.17
CA THR A 144 -19.15 0.37 -7.31
C THR A 144 -20.49 -0.40 -7.24
N SER A 145 -20.92 -1.04 -8.34
CA SER A 145 -22.10 -1.91 -8.38
C SER A 145 -22.05 -2.84 -9.59
N ARG A 146 -22.92 -3.86 -9.62
CA ARG A 146 -23.02 -4.82 -10.75
C ARG A 146 -23.10 -4.17 -12.13
N ASN A 147 -23.81 -3.04 -12.24
CA ASN A 147 -24.03 -2.35 -13.51
C ASN A 147 -23.14 -1.11 -13.71
N CYS A 148 -22.35 -0.71 -12.71
CA CYS A 148 -21.43 0.41 -12.80
C CYS A 148 -20.00 -0.08 -13.15
N ARG A 149 -19.79 -0.47 -14.41
CA ARG A 149 -18.53 -1.09 -14.87
C ARG A 149 -17.32 -0.16 -14.99
N GLY A 150 -17.43 1.10 -14.57
CA GLY A 150 -16.32 2.08 -14.59
C GLY A 150 -15.99 2.68 -13.22
N GLY A 151 -16.71 2.29 -12.16
CA GLY A 151 -16.44 2.79 -10.81
C GLY A 151 -15.25 2.08 -10.20
N MET A 152 -14.12 2.76 -10.11
CA MET A 152 -12.91 2.25 -9.45
C MET A 152 -13.05 2.38 -7.92
N VAL A 153 -12.82 1.29 -7.20
CA VAL A 153 -12.80 1.25 -5.74
C VAL A 153 -11.35 1.08 -5.29
N VAL A 154 -10.62 2.19 -5.23
CA VAL A 154 -9.17 2.23 -4.94
C VAL A 154 -8.85 2.74 -3.53
N SER A 155 -9.89 3.08 -2.77
CA SER A 155 -9.81 3.59 -1.40
C SER A 155 -11.04 3.10 -0.62
N GLY A 156 -10.93 3.00 0.70
CA GLY A 156 -11.99 2.48 1.57
C GLY A 156 -12.11 0.96 1.52
N PHE A 157 -10.98 0.25 1.62
CA PHE A 157 -10.95 -1.21 1.65
C PHE A 157 -10.22 -1.75 2.88
N LEU A 158 -10.61 -2.95 3.32
CA LEU A 158 -10.15 -3.58 4.55
C LEU A 158 -8.78 -4.24 4.37
N VAL A 159 -7.91 -4.00 5.34
CA VAL A 159 -6.58 -4.60 5.48
C VAL A 159 -6.26 -4.90 6.94
N GLU A 160 -5.21 -5.69 7.14
CA GLU A 160 -4.47 -5.75 8.39
C GLU A 160 -3.03 -5.27 8.16
N VAL A 161 -2.39 -4.82 9.24
CA VAL A 161 -0.99 -4.39 9.26
C VAL A 161 -0.25 -5.19 10.31
N GLU A 162 0.94 -5.68 9.96
CA GLU A 162 1.81 -6.43 10.86
C GLU A 162 3.28 -6.06 10.61
N HIS A 163 4.10 -6.17 11.67
CA HIS A 163 5.55 -6.00 11.55
C HIS A 163 6.15 -7.05 10.60
N VAL A 164 7.13 -6.65 9.79
CA VAL A 164 7.80 -7.56 8.85
C VAL A 164 9.22 -7.87 9.27
N ASN A 165 9.64 -9.13 9.14
CA ASN A 165 11.05 -9.49 9.28
C ASN A 165 11.73 -9.40 7.91
N LEU A 166 12.43 -8.27 7.67
CA LEU A 166 13.13 -8.05 6.40
C LEU A 166 14.25 -9.06 6.16
N ASP A 167 14.94 -9.53 7.19
CA ASP A 167 16.04 -10.48 7.03
C ASP A 167 15.56 -11.84 6.54
N GLU A 168 14.39 -12.28 6.98
CA GLU A 168 13.75 -13.49 6.49
C GLU A 168 13.33 -13.35 5.03
N LEU A 169 12.68 -12.24 4.68
CA LEU A 169 12.29 -11.96 3.29
C LEU A 169 13.50 -11.88 2.35
N ARG A 170 14.60 -11.28 2.80
CA ARG A 170 15.86 -11.21 2.05
C ARG A 170 16.46 -12.59 1.80
N LYS A 171 16.42 -13.47 2.79
CA LYS A 171 16.87 -14.86 2.65
C LYS A 171 15.99 -15.66 1.71
N GLN A 172 14.68 -15.43 1.75
CA GLN A 172 13.72 -16.13 0.90
C GLN A 172 13.74 -15.66 -0.55
N TYR A 173 13.93 -14.36 -0.79
CA TYR A 173 13.86 -13.74 -2.12
C TYR A 173 15.10 -12.92 -2.47
N PRO A 174 16.32 -13.51 -2.42
CA PRO A 174 17.55 -12.76 -2.60
C PRO A 174 17.64 -12.06 -3.95
N GLU A 175 17.11 -12.66 -5.02
CA GLU A 175 17.10 -12.07 -6.37
C GLU A 175 16.32 -10.76 -6.43
N ALA A 176 15.16 -10.68 -5.76
CA ALA A 176 14.37 -9.46 -5.73
C ALA A 176 15.10 -8.35 -4.94
N PHE A 177 15.73 -8.71 -3.83
CA PHE A 177 16.47 -7.75 -3.00
C PHE A 177 17.78 -7.25 -3.62
N ASN A 178 18.38 -8.03 -4.51
CA ASN A 178 19.63 -7.68 -5.20
C ASN A 178 19.43 -6.98 -6.55
N ARG A 179 18.18 -6.68 -6.95
CA ARG A 179 17.92 -5.91 -8.17
C ARG A 179 18.60 -4.53 -8.11
N PRO A 180 19.01 -3.98 -9.27
CA PRO A 180 19.54 -2.62 -9.35
C PRO A 180 18.63 -1.61 -8.65
N TYR A 181 19.18 -0.92 -7.66
CA TYR A 181 18.49 0.09 -6.87
C TYR A 181 19.47 1.24 -6.61
N HIS A 182 19.06 2.46 -6.96
CA HIS A 182 19.87 3.63 -6.72
C HIS A 182 19.47 4.26 -5.39
N GLN A 183 20.43 4.41 -4.47
CA GLN A 183 20.14 4.84 -3.10
C GLN A 183 19.43 6.20 -3.00
N ALA A 184 19.66 7.11 -3.95
CA ALA A 184 19.00 8.42 -4.00
C ALA A 184 17.67 8.45 -4.78
N SER A 185 17.66 8.02 -6.04
CA SER A 185 16.49 8.07 -6.94
C SER A 185 15.55 6.88 -6.80
N GLY A 186 15.93 5.86 -6.03
CA GLY A 186 15.14 4.66 -5.82
C GLY A 186 15.23 3.69 -6.98
N LEU A 187 14.07 3.35 -7.55
CA LEU A 187 13.95 2.28 -8.54
C LEU A 187 14.57 2.67 -9.89
N ASP A 188 15.56 1.88 -10.32
CA ASP A 188 16.18 1.99 -11.64
C ASP A 188 15.33 1.25 -12.70
N PHE A 189 15.30 1.78 -13.93
CA PHE A 189 14.72 1.12 -15.09
C PHE A 189 15.41 -0.21 -15.42
N ASN A 190 16.72 -0.32 -15.19
CA ASN A 190 17.50 -1.54 -15.47
C ASN A 190 17.00 -2.77 -14.70
N ARG A 191 16.26 -2.58 -13.61
CA ARG A 191 15.71 -3.68 -12.79
C ARG A 191 14.65 -4.53 -13.50
N VAL A 192 14.03 -4.01 -14.56
CA VAL A 192 12.95 -4.69 -15.30
C VAL A 192 13.35 -5.09 -16.72
N LEU A 193 14.58 -4.80 -17.14
CA LEU A 193 15.08 -5.18 -18.44
C LEU A 193 15.43 -6.68 -18.45
N ILE A 194 14.84 -7.41 -19.39
CA ILE A 194 15.16 -8.82 -19.65
C ILE A 194 15.86 -8.86 -21.02
N GLY A 195 17.15 -9.18 -21.04
CA GLY A 195 17.91 -9.40 -22.28
C GLY A 195 18.51 -8.15 -22.95
N GLY A 196 18.63 -7.02 -22.25
CA GLY A 196 19.39 -5.86 -22.75
C GLY A 196 20.84 -5.92 -22.24
N GLU A 197 21.80 -6.10 -23.16
CA GLU A 197 23.21 -5.86 -22.85
C GLU A 197 23.39 -4.41 -22.40
N GLN A 198 24.11 -4.20 -21.30
CA GLN A 198 24.61 -2.87 -20.95
C GLN A 198 25.74 -2.53 -21.93
N GLU A 199 25.43 -1.80 -23.00
CA GLU A 199 26.45 -1.07 -23.78
C GLU A 199 26.99 0.13 -23.00
#